data_AF-A0A316UED1-F1
#
_entry.id   AF-A0A316UED1-F1
#
_cell.length_a   1.000
_cell.length_b   1.000
_cell.length_c   1.000
_cell.angle_alpha   90.00
_cell.angle_beta   90.00
_cell.angle_gamma   90.00
#
_symmetry.space_group_name_H-M   'P 1'
#
loop_
_entity.id
_entity.type
_entity.pdbx_description
1 polymer ?
#
loop_
_entity_poly.entity_id
_entity_poly.type
_entity_poly.pdbx_seq_one_letter_code
_entity_poly.pdbx_strand_id
1 'polypeptide(L)'
;LKDIDGSHQGFFVFPDLSIRVEGRYRLKLCLFETIGTQVHHCKSIYSSVFMVYTAKRFPGMEESTQLSRAFAGQGLKVRVRKNARGK
;
A
#
# COMPACT_ATOMS: atom_id res chain seq x y z
N LEU A 1 -6.62 -4.88 12.27
CA LEU A 1 -7.67 -4.00 11.71
C LEU A 1 -8.84 -4.89 11.30
N LYS A 2 -10.05 -4.35 11.25
CA LYS A 2 -11.20 -5.04 10.65
C LYS A 2 -11.09 -4.96 9.13
N ASP A 3 -11.20 -6.11 8.47
CA ASP A 3 -11.31 -6.21 7.02
C ASP A 3 -12.74 -5.84 6.55
N ILE A 4 -12.96 -5.85 5.23
CA ILE A 4 -14.25 -5.51 4.60
C ILE A 4 -15.39 -6.48 4.95
N ASP A 5 -15.06 -7.70 5.37
CA ASP A 5 -16.01 -8.72 5.83
C ASP A 5 -16.31 -8.62 7.34
N GLY A 6 -15.67 -7.67 8.04
CA GLY A 6 -15.80 -7.46 9.48
C GLY A 6 -14.88 -8.31 10.34
N SER A 7 -14.10 -9.23 9.76
CA SER A 7 -13.13 -10.05 10.47
C SER A 7 -11.92 -9.23 10.94
N HIS A 8 -11.33 -9.58 12.09
CA HIS A 8 -10.09 -8.95 12.55
C HIS A 8 -8.87 -9.68 11.98
N GLN A 9 -8.01 -8.94 11.29
CA GLN A 9 -6.78 -9.47 10.68
C GLN A 9 -5.56 -8.57 10.94
N GLY A 10 -4.37 -9.15 10.74
CA GLY A 10 -3.09 -8.44 10.77
C GLY A 10 -2.76 -7.85 9.41
N PHE A 11 -2.46 -6.56 9.36
CA PHE A 11 -2.13 -5.84 8.12
C PHE A 11 -0.84 -5.06 8.28
N PHE A 12 -0.01 -5.10 7.24
CA PHE A 12 1.12 -4.19 7.05
C PHE A 12 0.75 -3.21 5.95
N VAL A 13 0.55 -1.95 6.31
CA VAL A 13 0.11 -0.89 5.38
C VAL A 13 1.25 0.11 5.19
N PHE A 14 1.54 0.42 3.93
CA PHE A 14 2.59 1.36 3.55
C PHE A 14 1.95 2.59 2.89
N PRO A 15 1.44 3.56 3.69
CA PRO A 15 0.72 4.73 3.16
C PRO A 15 1.61 5.72 2.42
N ASP A 16 2.92 5.64 2.65
CA ASP A 16 3.92 6.55 2.11
C ASP A 16 5.07 5.75 1.51
N LEU A 17 4.99 5.54 0.19
CA LEU A 17 6.03 4.94 -0.63
C LEU A 17 6.19 5.79 -1.88
N SER A 18 7.44 6.07 -2.25
CA SER A 18 7.76 6.89 -3.42
C SER A 18 8.90 6.27 -4.22
N ILE A 19 8.75 6.25 -5.55
CA ILE A 19 9.80 5.86 -6.49
C ILE A 19 10.08 7.07 -7.39
N ARG A 20 11.35 7.45 -7.50
CA ARG A 20 11.77 8.70 -8.17
C ARG A 20 12.04 8.55 -9.65
N VAL A 21 12.30 7.32 -10.10
CA VAL A 21 12.72 7.01 -11.47
C VAL A 21 11.58 6.30 -12.19
N GLU A 22 11.29 6.70 -13.43
CA GLU A 22 10.27 6.04 -14.24
C GLU A 22 10.67 4.60 -14.59
N GLY A 23 9.69 3.71 -14.69
CA GLY A 23 9.95 2.31 -15.01
C GLY A 23 8.87 1.35 -14.54
N ARG A 24 9.07 0.06 -14.84
CA ARG A 24 8.19 -1.02 -14.39
C ARG A 24 8.81 -1.70 -13.19
N TYR A 25 8.08 -1.74 -12.08
CA TYR A 25 8.59 -2.23 -10.81
C TYR A 25 7.65 -3.27 -10.19
N ARG A 26 8.19 -4.02 -9.24
CA ARG A 26 7.45 -4.84 -8.28
C ARG A 26 8.01 -4.53 -6.91
N LEU A 27 7.16 -4.52 -5.89
CA LEU A 27 7.59 -4.46 -4.50
C LEU A 27 7.86 -5.88 -4.00
N LYS A 28 9.04 -6.11 -3.43
CA LYS A 28 9.32 -7.30 -2.61
C LYS A 28 9.02 -6.96 -1.16
N LEU A 29 7.99 -7.57 -0.61
CA LEU A 29 7.58 -7.39 0.78
C LEU A 29 8.16 -8.56 1.59
N CYS A 30 9.06 -8.27 2.52
CA CYS A 30 9.72 -9.25 3.37
C CYS A 30 9.22 -9.09 4.81
N LEU A 31 8.67 -10.16 5.37
CA LEU A 31 8.29 -10.24 6.77
C LEU A 31 9.48 -10.75 7.59
N PHE A 32 9.79 -10.01 8.65
CA PHE A 32 10.80 -10.38 9.63
C PHE A 32 10.18 -10.43 11.02
N GLU A 33 10.71 -11.32 11.87
CA GLU A 33 10.36 -11.47 13.26
C GLU A 33 11.61 -11.23 14.12
N THR A 34 11.46 -10.45 15.19
CA THR A 34 12.54 -10.17 16.13
C THR A 34 12.38 -11.07 17.36
N ILE A 35 13.37 -11.93 17.62
CA ILE A 35 13.39 -12.85 18.76
C ILE A 35 14.65 -12.54 19.57
N GLY A 36 14.48 -11.94 20.76
CA GLY A 36 15.60 -11.42 21.54
C GLY A 36 16.35 -10.33 20.78
N THR A 37 17.63 -10.55 20.51
CA THR A 37 18.50 -9.63 19.74
C THR A 37 18.66 -10.03 18.28
N GLN A 38 18.00 -11.10 17.83
CA GLN A 38 18.10 -11.62 16.48
C GLN A 38 16.89 -11.22 15.62
N VAL A 39 17.13 -11.03 14.32
CA VAL A 39 16.10 -10.75 13.31
C VAL A 39 16.04 -11.92 12.35
N HIS A 40 14.89 -12.58 12.28
CA HIS A 40 14.67 -13.75 11.44
C HIS A 40 13.79 -13.37 10.25
N HIS A 41 14.21 -13.75 9.04
CA HIS A 41 13.37 -13.65 7.86
C HIS A 41 12.31 -14.76 7.88
N CYS A 42 11.04 -14.40 7.90
CA CYS A 42 9.94 -15.35 7.91
C CYS A 42 9.52 -15.74 6.49
N LYS A 43 9.19 -14.74 5.67
CA LYS A 43 8.64 -14.96 4.32
C LYS A 43 8.76 -13.71 3.47
N SER A 44 8.84 -13.87 2.15
CA SER A 44 8.74 -12.75 1.22
C SER A 44 7.71 -13.01 0.13
N ILE A 45 7.03 -11.96 -0.32
CA ILE A 45 6.12 -11.98 -1.47
C ILE A 45 6.46 -10.85 -2.43
N TYR A 46 6.01 -10.97 -3.68
CA TYR A 46 6.12 -9.90 -4.67
C TYR A 46 4.73 -9.37 -5.03
N SER A 47 4.60 -8.05 -5.15
CA SER A 47 3.40 -7.43 -5.72
C SER A 47 3.23 -7.79 -7.20
N SER A 48 2.08 -7.41 -7.77
CA SER A 48 1.94 -7.25 -9.22
C SER A 48 2.91 -6.19 -9.76
N VAL A 49 3.18 -6.24 -11.07
CA VAL A 49 3.97 -5.20 -11.75
C VAL A 49 3.13 -3.92 -11.83
N PHE A 50 3.75 -2.78 -11.53
CA PHE A 50 3.14 -1.46 -11.72
C PHE A 50 4.12 -0.52 -12.45
N MET A 51 3.56 0.53 -13.02
CA MET A 51 4.31 1.53 -13.78
C MET A 51 4.50 2.80 -12.94
N VAL A 52 5.74 3.28 -12.89
CA VAL A 52 6.08 4.61 -12.37
C VAL A 52 6.21 5.54 -13.55
N TYR A 53 5.40 6.60 -13.55
CA TYR A 53 5.28 7.56 -14.64
C TYR A 53 6.11 8.81 -14.37
N THR A 54 6.55 9.47 -15.43
CA THR A 54 6.93 10.89 -15.36
C THR A 54 5.72 11.76 -15.06
N ALA A 55 5.95 12.98 -14.56
CA ALA A 55 4.88 13.94 -14.30
C ALA A 55 3.99 14.20 -15.54
N LYS A 56 4.57 14.20 -16.75
CA LYS A 56 3.83 14.44 -18.01
C LYS A 56 2.93 13.27 -18.42
N ARG A 57 3.31 12.04 -18.11
CA ARG A 57 2.57 10.82 -18.49
C ARG A 57 1.71 10.27 -17.36
N PHE A 58 1.73 10.91 -16.19
CA PHE A 58 1.03 10.44 -15.02
C PHE A 58 -0.50 10.53 -15.23
N PRO A 59 -1.24 9.40 -15.18
CA PRO A 59 -2.67 9.39 -15.47
C PRO A 59 -3.54 10.03 -14.39
N GLY A 60 -2.94 10.54 -13.32
CA GLY A 60 -3.64 10.95 -12.12
C GLY A 60 -3.66 9.86 -11.05
N MET A 61 -4.08 10.23 -9.85
CA MET A 61 -4.21 9.30 -8.74
C MET A 61 -5.59 8.66 -8.76
N GLU A 62 -5.65 7.35 -8.55
CA GLU A 62 -6.90 6.64 -8.39
C GLU A 62 -7.65 7.10 -7.12
N GLU A 63 -8.97 6.85 -7.10
CA GLU A 63 -9.73 7.00 -5.86
C GLU A 63 -9.30 5.97 -4.82
N SER A 64 -9.51 6.27 -3.54
CA SER A 64 -9.20 5.30 -2.50
C SER A 64 -10.10 4.08 -2.60
N THR A 65 -9.54 2.86 -2.56
CA THR A 65 -10.32 1.63 -2.57
C THR A 65 -11.25 1.51 -1.35
N GLN A 66 -12.22 0.59 -1.40
CA GLN A 66 -13.06 0.27 -0.24
C GLN A 66 -12.24 -0.07 1.00
N LEU A 67 -11.19 -0.89 0.84
CA LEU A 67 -10.29 -1.30 1.92
C LEU A 67 -9.54 -0.10 2.52
N SER A 68 -8.97 0.77 1.68
CA SER A 68 -8.27 1.97 2.15
C SER A 68 -9.21 2.93 2.92
N ARG A 69 -10.46 3.08 2.46
CA ARG A 69 -11.48 3.89 3.16
C ARG A 69 -11.86 3.26 4.51
N ALA A 70 -12.06 1.95 4.55
CA ALA A 70 -12.38 1.22 5.77
C ALA A 70 -11.26 1.35 6.81
N PHE A 71 -9.99 1.24 6.40
CA PHE A 71 -8.85 1.42 7.31
C PHE A 71 -8.74 2.86 7.81
N ALA A 72 -8.97 3.86 6.95
CA ALA A 72 -9.00 5.26 7.37
C ALA A 72 -10.08 5.50 8.44
N GLY A 73 -11.28 4.95 8.24
CA GLY A 73 -12.37 5.04 9.20
C GLY A 73 -12.07 4.36 10.55
N GLN A 74 -11.12 3.43 10.58
CA GLN A 74 -10.62 2.78 11.79
C GLN A 74 -9.44 3.52 12.44
N GLY A 75 -9.09 4.72 11.96
CA GLY A 75 -8.04 5.57 12.53
C GLY A 75 -6.64 5.36 11.91
N LEU A 76 -6.50 4.51 10.88
CA LEU A 76 -5.24 4.41 10.16
C LEU A 76 -4.98 5.70 9.36
N LYS A 77 -3.82 6.32 9.53
CA LYS A 77 -3.43 7.59 8.88
C LYS A 77 -3.08 7.39 7.39
N VAL A 78 -4.07 7.03 6.57
CA VAL A 78 -3.96 6.93 5.10
C VAL A 78 -4.73 8.09 4.44
N ARG A 79 -4.22 8.58 3.31
CA ARG A 79 -4.90 9.66 2.57
C ARG A 79 -6.12 9.11 1.83
N VAL A 80 -7.32 9.57 2.19
CA VAL A 80 -8.57 9.23 1.50
C VAL A 80 -8.85 10.23 0.37
N ARG A 81 -9.10 9.72 -0.84
CA ARG A 81 -9.49 10.51 -2.03
C ARG A 81 -10.88 10.08 -2.46
N LYS A 82 -11.83 11.01 -2.50
CA LYS A 82 -13.19 10.83 -3.04
C LYS A 82 -13.24 11.48 -4.42
N ASN A 83 -13.38 10.66 -5.46
CA ASN A 83 -13.44 11.02 -6.89
C ASN A 83 -12.20 11.74 -7.46
N ALA A 84 -11.78 11.33 -8.66
CA ALA A 84 -10.90 12.14 -9.50
C ALA A 84 -11.71 13.35 -10.00
N ARG A 85 -11.26 14.57 -9.70
CA ARG A 85 -11.78 15.74 -10.42
C ARG A 85 -11.32 15.62 -11.88
N GLY A 86 -12.26 15.37 -12.79
CA GLY A 86 -12.12 15.39 -14.25
C GLY A 86 -12.64 14.09 -14.88
N LYS A 87 -13.67 14.07 -15.72
CA LYS A 87 -14.31 15.12 -16.52
C LYS A 87 -15.69 15.53 -16.02
#